data_AF-A0A2P2LUR6-F1
#
_entry.id   AF-A0A2P2LUR6-F1
#
_cell.length_a   1.000
_cell.length_b   1.000
_cell.length_c   1.000
_cell.angle_alpha   90.00
_cell.angle_beta   90.00
_cell.angle_gamma   90.00
#
_symmetry.space_group_name_H-M   'P 1'
#
loop_
_entity.id
_entity.type
_entity.pdbx_description
1 polymer ?
#
loop_
_entity_poly.entity_id
_entity_poly.type
_entity_poly.pdbx_seq_one_letter_code
_entity_poly.pdbx_strand_id
1 'polypeptide(L)' 'MAKASPSFYGIGCLLLSLLLLAHSAPESAVVTQIPGFSGTLPSKHYAGYAY' A
#
# COMPACT_ATOMS: atom_id res chain seq x y z
N MET A 1 24.15 -15.94 27.23
CA MET A 1 23.12 -15.76 26.19
C MET A 1 22.86 -14.27 26.03
N ALA A 2 23.55 -13.59 25.10
CA ALA A 2 23.35 -12.16 24.85
C ALA A 2 22.25 -12.00 23.80
N LYS A 3 21.17 -11.30 24.16
CA LYS A 3 20.02 -11.02 23.31
C LYS A 3 20.41 -9.91 22.34
N ALA A 4 20.52 -10.25 21.05
CA ALA A 4 20.79 -9.27 19.99
C ALA A 4 19.66 -8.24 19.94
N SER A 5 19.97 -6.97 20.22
CA SER A 5 19.07 -5.86 19.95
C SER A 5 19.14 -5.56 18.44
N PRO A 6 17.99 -5.37 17.76
CA PRO A 6 18.02 -4.98 16.36
C PRO A 6 18.70 -3.61 16.26
N SER A 7 19.82 -3.56 15.54
CA SER A 7 20.49 -2.31 15.19
C SER A 7 19.53 -1.40 14.44
N PHE A 8 19.52 -0.10 14.77
CA PHE A 8 18.69 0.91 14.11
C PHE A 8 18.88 0.93 12.59
N TYR A 9 20.08 0.56 12.11
CA TYR A 9 20.38 0.38 10.69
C TYR A 9 19.61 -0.78 10.04
N GLY A 10 19.42 -1.88 10.76
CA GLY A 10 18.67 -3.03 10.26
C GLY A 10 17.21 -2.69 9.99
N ILE A 11 16.60 -1.88 10.86
CA ILE A 11 15.23 -1.37 10.69
C ILE A 11 15.16 -0.42 9.49
N GLY A 12 16.13 0.50 9.36
CA GLY A 12 16.20 1.41 8.21
C GLY A 12 16.31 0.69 6.87
N CYS A 13 17.17 -0.33 6.77
CA CYS A 13 17.31 -1.16 5.55
C CYS A 13 16.04 -1.95 5.23
N LEU A 14 15.36 -2.49 6.24
CA LEU A 14 14.10 -3.19 6.08
C LEU A 14 13.01 -2.26 5.53
N LEU A 15 12.86 -1.06 6.12
CA LEU A 15 11.88 -0.07 5.66
C LEU A 15 12.15 0.36 4.21
N LEU A 16 13.40 0.66 3.87
CA LEU A 16 13.78 1.01 2.49
C LEU A 16 13.46 -0.11 1.50
N SER A 17 13.72 -1.36 1.88
CA SER A 17 13.39 -2.53 1.06
C SER A 17 11.88 -2.67 0.87
N LEU A 18 11.08 -2.46 1.91
CA LEU A 18 9.62 -2.48 1.81
C LEU A 18 9.08 -1.38 0.89
N LEU A 19 9.65 -0.17 0.92
CA LEU A 19 9.26 0.90 0.00
C LEU A 19 9.55 0.55 -1.46
N LEU A 20 10.67 -0.12 -1.73
CA LEU A 20 11.04 -0.54 -3.09
C LEU A 20 10.10 -1.63 -3.64
N LEU A 21 9.55 -2.48 -2.76
CA LEU A 21 8.58 -3.52 -3.12
C LEU A 21 7.13 -3.00 -3.17
N ALA A 22 6.85 -1.85 -2.57
CA ALA A 22 5.52 -1.27 -2.53
C ALA A 22 5.14 -0.69 -3.91
N HIS A 23 4.40 -1.47 -4.70
CA HIS A 23 3.77 -0.96 -5.92
C HIS A 23 2.44 -0.29 -5.58
N SER A 24 2.23 0.93 -6.08
CA SER A 24 0.93 1.60 -5.95
C SER A 24 -0.12 0.89 -6.81
N ALA A 25 -1.38 0.92 -6.38
CA ALA A 25 -2.48 0.40 -7.20
C ALA A 25 -2.56 1.18 -8.53
N PRO A 26 -2.86 0.51 -9.66
CA PRO A 26 -2.96 1.17 -10.95
C PRO A 26 -4.04 2.26 -10.97
N GLU A 27 -3.77 3.39 -11.60
CA GLU A 27 -4.75 4.47 -11.74
C GLU A 27 -5.99 4.02 -12.53
N SER A 28 -5.80 3.13 -13.51
CA SER A 28 -6.89 2.53 -14.29
C SER A 28 -7.85 1.66 -13.45
N ALA A 29 -7.42 1.21 -12.27
CA ALA A 29 -8.26 0.41 -11.36
C ALA A 29 -9.07 1.28 -10.39
N VAL A 30 -8.93 2.61 -10.42
CA VAL A 30 -9.69 3.52 -9.55
C VAL A 30 -11.17 3.46 -9.89
N VAL A 31 -11.99 3.16 -8.89
CA VAL A 31 -13.43 3.30 -8.94
C VAL A 31 -13.78 4.78 -8.79
N THR A 32 -14.40 5.35 -9.83
CA THR A 32 -14.85 6.75 -9.82
C THR A 32 -16.30 6.90 -9.38
N GLN A 33 -17.14 5.88 -9.62
CA GLN A 33 -18.55 5.87 -9.25
C GLN A 33 -18.99 4.46 -8.84
N ILE A 34 -19.96 4.39 -7.93
CA ILE A 34 -20.62 3.14 -7.53
C ILE A 34 -22.09 3.22 -7.98
N PRO A 35 -22.61 2.25 -8.75
CA PRO A 35 -24.02 2.23 -9.14
C PRO A 35 -24.95 2.36 -7.93
N GLY A 36 -25.92 3.27 -8.01
CA GLY A 36 -26.84 3.54 -6.90
C GLY A 36 -26.30 4.50 -5.83
N PHE A 37 -25.06 4.98 -5.95
CA PHE A 37 -24.48 5.99 -5.07
C PHE A 37 -24.37 7.34 -5.80
N SER A 38 -25.10 8.34 -5.31
CA SER A 38 -25.13 9.69 -5.91
C SER A 38 -24.17 10.69 -5.24
N GLY A 39 -23.34 10.24 -4.30
CA GLY A 39 -22.38 11.09 -3.58
C GLY A 39 -20.96 11.02 -4.14
N THR A 40 -20.07 11.85 -3.59
CA THR A 40 -18.63 11.76 -3.85
C THR A 40 -18.01 10.70 -2.96
N LEU A 41 -17.17 9.83 -3.51
CA LEU A 41 -16.43 8.86 -2.72
C LEU A 41 -15.45 9.60 -1.78
N PRO A 42 -15.45 9.29 -0.47
CA PRO A 42 -14.60 10.00 0.50
C PRO A 42 -13.12 9.61 0.38
N SER A 43 -12.79 8.60 -0.43
CA SER A 43 -11.44 8.11 -0.68
C SER A 43 -11.34 7.43 -2.05
N LYS A 44 -10.11 7.12 -2.46
CA LYS A 44 -9.86 6.29 -3.64
C LYS A 44 -10.15 4.83 -3.31
N HIS A 45 -11.08 4.24 -4.04
CA HIS A 45 -11.33 2.80 -4.04
C HIS A 45 -10.77 2.21 -5.32
N TYR A 46 -10.15 1.03 -5.24
CA TYR A 46 -9.60 0.33 -6.39
C TYR A 46 -10.29 -1.03 -6.53
N ALA A 47 -10.61 -1.43 -7.76
CA ALA A 47 -11.21 -2.73 -8.06
C ALA A 47 -10.60 -3.32 -9.33
N GLY A 48 -10.41 -4.64 -9.34
CA GLY A 48 -9.80 -5.37 -10.46
C GLY A 48 -9.23 -6.70 -10.00
N TYR A 49 -8.79 -7.52 -10.95
CA TYR A 49 -8.09 -8.76 -10.66
C TYR A 49 -6.61 -8.48 -10.44
N ALA A 50 -6.04 -9.03 -9.36
CA ALA A 50 -4.59 -9.06 -9.17
C ALA A 50 -4.05 -10.28 -9.93
N TYR A 51 -3.04 -10.04 -10.78
CA TYR A 51 -2.29 -11.07 -11.48
C TYR A 51 -0.89 -11.19 -10.89
#